data_AF-A0A1N7HGD4-F1
#
_entry.id   AF-A0A1N7HGD4-F1
#
_cell.length_a   1.000
_cell.length_b   1.000
_cell.length_c   1.000
_cell.angle_alpha   90.00
_cell.angle_beta   90.00
_cell.angle_gamma   90.00
#
_symmetry.space_group_name_H-M   'P 1'
#
loop_
_entity.id
_entity.type
_entity.pdbx_description
1 polymer ?
#
loop_
_entity_poly.entity_id
_entity_poly.type
_entity_poly.pdbx_seq_one_letter_code
_entity_poly.pdbx_strand_id
1 'polypeptide(L)' 'MAQFYKIWLIFDPRRVFVAQGVFLFLLAVMIHLVLLSNPQTNWFERAFGTEMSAE' A
#
# COMPACT_ATOMS: atom_id res chain seq x y z
N MET A 1 37.09 7.26 -0.23
CA MET A 1 35.99 7.10 -1.21
C MET A 1 35.09 5.94 -0.77
N ALA A 2 33.85 6.23 -0.37
CA ALA A 2 32.90 5.23 0.11
C ALA A 2 32.70 4.12 -0.94
N GLN A 3 33.00 2.88 -0.55
CA GLN A 3 32.97 1.69 -1.41
C GLN A 3 31.51 1.22 -1.59
N PHE A 4 30.68 2.04 -2.22
CA PHE A 4 29.24 1.79 -2.42
C PHE A 4 28.94 0.55 -3.28
N TYR A 5 29.92 -0.01 -4.01
CA TYR A 5 29.73 -1.23 -4.81
C TYR A 5 29.63 -2.51 -3.96
N LYS A 6 30.12 -2.52 -2.70
CA LYS A 6 30.00 -3.69 -1.82
C LYS A 6 28.57 -3.94 -1.35
N ILE A 7 27.69 -2.93 -1.39
CA ILE A 7 26.28 -3.11 -1.04
C ILE A 7 25.60 -4.12 -1.98
N TRP A 8 26.04 -4.20 -3.24
CA TRP A 8 25.54 -5.13 -4.25
C TRP A 8 26.06 -6.57 -4.09
N LEU A 9 27.07 -6.80 -3.25
CA LEU A 9 27.57 -8.13 -2.92
C LEU A 9 26.80 -8.78 -1.76
N ILE A 10 26.13 -7.98 -0.93
CA ILE A 10 25.35 -8.47 0.22
C ILE A 10 23.84 -8.39 -0.05
N PHE A 11 23.40 -7.40 -0.82
CA PHE A 11 22.01 -7.22 -1.21
C PHE A 11 21.81 -7.73 -2.63
N ASP A 12 21.25 -8.94 -2.75
CA ASP A 12 20.73 -9.44 -4.01
C ASP A 12 19.70 -8.44 -4.56
N PRO A 13 19.97 -7.77 -5.68
CA PRO A 13 19.18 -6.62 -6.11
C PRO A 13 17.73 -6.97 -6.39
N ARG A 14 17.48 -8.20 -6.85
CA ARG A 14 16.14 -8.74 -7.02
C ARG A 14 15.35 -8.76 -5.71
N ARG A 15 15.97 -9.19 -4.60
CA ARG A 15 15.30 -9.27 -3.30
C ARG A 15 15.04 -7.88 -2.73
N VAL A 16 15.92 -6.91 -2.95
CA VAL A 16 15.68 -5.52 -2.50
C VAL A 16 14.52 -4.88 -3.24
N PHE A 17 14.43 -5.03 -4.57
CA PHE A 17 13.30 -4.50 -5.33
C PHE A 17 11.98 -5.18 -4.95
N VAL A 18 11.99 -6.50 -4.72
CA VAL A 18 10.80 -7.22 -4.25
C VAL A 18 10.43 -6.79 -2.83
N ALA A 19 11.39 -6.70 -1.90
CA ALA A 19 11.13 -6.28 -0.53
C ALA A 19 10.60 -4.84 -0.48
N GLN A 20 11.17 -3.92 -1.27
CA GLN A 20 10.73 -2.54 -1.34
C GLN A 20 9.35 -2.42 -2.00
N GLY A 21 9.07 -3.18 -3.06
CA GLY A 21 7.74 -3.24 -3.69
C GLY A 21 6.67 -3.79 -2.75
N VAL A 22 6.95 -4.91 -2.07
CA VAL A 22 6.02 -5.52 -1.10
C VAL A 22 5.81 -4.62 0.12
N PHE A 23 6.86 -3.96 0.61
CA PHE A 23 6.77 -3.03 1.72
C PHE A 23 5.87 -1.83 1.41
N LEU A 24 6.05 -1.20 0.25
CA LEU A 24 5.20 -0.10 -0.18
C LEU A 24 3.77 -0.55 -0.47
N PHE A 25 3.58 -1.73 -1.06
CA PHE A 25 2.26 -2.28 -1.34
C PHE A 25 1.48 -2.56 -0.06
N LEU A 26 2.11 -3.20 0.94
CA LEU A 26 1.50 -3.44 2.25
C LEU A 26 1.09 -2.13 2.93
N LEU A 27 1.95 -1.12 2.91
CA LEU A 27 1.64 0.20 3.45
C LEU A 27 0.45 0.84 2.73
N ALA A 28 0.42 0.79 1.40
CA ALA A 28 -0.69 1.31 0.62
C ALA A 28 -2.01 0.63 1.02
N VAL A 29 -2.05 -0.71 1.02
CA VAL A 29 -3.27 -1.46 1.39
C VAL A 29 -3.71 -1.14 2.81
N MET A 30 -2.79 -1.06 3.77
CA MET A 30 -3.12 -0.73 5.16
C MET A 30 -3.81 0.65 5.28
N ILE A 31 -3.32 1.66 4.56
CA ILE A 31 -3.95 2.99 4.56
C ILE A 31 -5.34 2.95 3.94
N HIS A 32 -5.53 2.21 2.84
CA HIS A 32 -6.83 2.09 2.19
C HIS A 32 -7.85 1.39 3.08
N LEU A 33 -7.46 0.29 3.74
CA LEU A 33 -8.33 -0.44 4.66
C LEU A 33 -8.74 0.41 5.87
N VAL A 34 -7.83 1.24 6.41
CA VAL A 34 -8.15 2.20 7.47
C VAL A 34 -9.10 3.29 6.97
N LEU A 35 -8.93 3.81 5.76
CA LEU A 35 -9.83 4.81 5.18
C LEU A 35 -11.24 4.24 4.93
N LEU A 36 -11.33 2.97 4.50
CA LEU A 36 -12.60 2.25 4.34
C LEU A 36 -13.23 1.86 5.68
N SER A 37 -12.44 1.72 6.75
CA SER A 37 -12.99 1.46 8.09
C SER A 37 -13.73 2.66 8.67
N ASN A 38 -13.39 3.89 8.24
CA ASN A 38 -14.02 5.09 8.77
C ASN A 38 -15.31 5.44 8.00
N PRO A 39 -16.49 5.47 8.66
CA PRO A 39 -17.78 5.71 8.00
C PRO A 39 -17.88 7.04 7.26
N GLN A 40 -17.02 8.02 7.55
CA GLN A 40 -17.04 9.33 6.87
C GLN A 40 -16.24 9.34 5.55
N THR A 41 -15.16 8.57 5.44
CA THR A 41 -14.28 8.52 4.27
C THR A 41 -14.48 7.29 3.40
N ASN A 42 -15.39 6.40 3.82
CA ASN A 42 -15.70 5.17 3.13
C ASN A 42 -16.41 5.45 1.80
N TRP A 43 -15.61 5.61 0.74
CA TRP A 43 -16.13 5.91 -0.60
C TRP A 43 -16.97 4.76 -1.17
N PHE A 44 -16.72 3.52 -0.73
CA PHE A 44 -17.57 2.37 -1.09
C PHE A 44 -18.96 2.54 -0.51
N GLU A 45 -19.09 2.88 0.77
CA GLU A 45 -20.41 3.13 1.39
C GLU A 45 -21.15 4.27 0.69
N ARG A 46 -20.45 5.35 0.32
CA ARG A 46 -21.07 6.46 -0.42
C ARG A 46 -21.54 6.07 -1.82
N ALA A 47 -20.79 5.20 -2.51
CA ALA A 47 -21.12 4.74 -3.86
C ALA A 47 -22.25 3.69 -3.87
N PHE A 48 -22.27 2.77 -2.90
CA PHE A 48 -23.23 1.66 -2.86
C PHE A 48 -24.44 1.90 -1.92
N GLY A 49 -24.28 2.68 -0.84
CA GLY A 49 -25.33 2.97 0.14
C GLY A 49 -26.35 4.03 -0.31
N THR A 50 -25.94 4.94 -1.22
CA THR A 50 -26.85 5.96 -1.78
C THR A 50 -27.94 5.33 -2.68
N GLU A 51 -27.64 4.22 -3.35
CA GLU A 51 -28.60 3.53 -4.23
C GLU A 51 -29.68 2.77 -3.43
N MET A 52 -29.36 2.27 -2.22
CA MET A 52 -30.29 1.48 -1.41
C MET A 52 -31.31 2.32 -0.61
N SER A 53 -31.12 3.65 -0.53
CA SER A 53 -32.09 4.57 0.10
C SER A 53 -33.11 5.13 -0.90
N ALA A 54 -33.03 4.75 -2.17
CA ALA A 54 -33.89 5.21 -3.25
C ALA A 54 -35.06 4.24 -3.58
N GLU A 55 -35.34 3.27 -2.71
CA GLU A 55 -36.54 2.42 -2.78
C GLU A 55 -37.53 2.71 -1.62
#